data_AF-A0A945K5D4-F1
#
_entry.id   AF-A0A945K5D4-F1
#
_cell.length_a   1.000
_cell.length_b   1.000
_cell.length_c   1.000
_cell.angle_alpha   90.00
_cell.angle_beta   90.00
_cell.angle_gamma   90.00
#
_symmetry.space_group_name_H-M   'P 1'
#
loop_
_entity.id
_entity.type
_entity.pdbx_description
1 polymer ?
#
loop_
_entity_poly.entity_id
_entity_poly.type
_entity_poly.pdbx_seq_one_letter_code
_entity_poly.pdbx_strand_id
1 'polypeptide(L)'
;KVKGIKVKELRYPATLIMEVESGWRIYDVNKERIIDENKYIEIKEFNAWGDSPEQAQFNLPSKRIAIKQAGIHAGEKYGFRISPIWLKVNRTYYIGKHEDLKNARQYVKREDWDAAIEIWLPLTEDEDLKIANRATFNMALVSEIKGSLKTAIDWAKKAQKMGNKKAYNYINVLTNRVMDEEKLKKQLN
;
A
#
# COMPACT_ATOMS: atom_id res chain seq x y z
N LYS A 1 9.73 -10.98 31.77
CA LYS A 1 9.28 -10.35 33.05
C LYS A 1 9.11 -11.44 34.10
N VAL A 2 9.88 -11.42 35.19
CA VAL A 2 9.65 -12.24 36.39
C VAL A 2 9.78 -11.33 37.61
N LYS A 3 8.81 -11.37 38.54
CA LYS A 3 8.83 -10.65 39.83
C LYS A 3 9.23 -9.15 39.78
N GLY A 4 8.76 -8.40 38.78
CA GLY A 4 8.81 -6.92 38.75
C GLY A 4 10.18 -6.25 38.52
N ILE A 5 11.29 -6.93 38.77
CA ILE A 5 12.65 -6.38 38.63
C ILE A 5 12.99 -6.19 37.13
N LYS A 6 13.55 -5.01 36.79
CA LYS A 6 14.14 -4.74 35.47
C LYS A 6 15.52 -5.41 35.34
N VAL A 7 15.55 -6.71 35.10
CA VAL A 7 16.78 -7.42 34.73
C VAL A 7 17.28 -6.88 33.37
N LYS A 8 18.53 -6.44 33.31
CA LYS A 8 19.25 -6.23 32.04
C LYS A 8 19.76 -7.60 31.60
N GLU A 9 19.27 -8.08 30.47
CA GLU A 9 19.72 -9.33 29.86
C GLU A 9 20.67 -9.00 28.70
N LEU A 10 21.84 -9.62 28.65
CA LEU A 10 22.77 -9.50 27.53
C LEU A 10 22.40 -10.56 26.48
N ARG A 11 22.12 -10.12 25.26
CA ARG A 11 21.75 -10.98 24.13
C ARG A 11 22.64 -10.66 22.93
N TYR A 12 23.15 -11.70 22.30
CA TYR A 12 24.01 -11.61 21.12
C TYR A 12 23.17 -11.87 19.86
N PRO A 13 23.21 -10.99 18.84
CA PRO A 13 22.57 -11.24 17.56
C PRO A 13 23.48 -12.08 16.65
N ALA A 14 22.87 -12.85 15.74
CA ALA A 14 23.54 -13.44 14.60
C ALA A 14 22.64 -13.31 13.35
N THR A 15 23.26 -13.09 12.19
CA THR A 15 22.57 -12.91 10.91
C THR A 15 23.15 -13.85 9.87
N LEU A 16 22.30 -14.62 9.20
CA LEU A 16 22.63 -15.35 7.97
C LEU A 16 22.01 -14.61 6.79
N ILE A 17 22.85 -14.14 5.87
CA ILE A 17 22.41 -13.53 4.60
C ILE A 17 22.50 -14.63 3.52
N MET A 18 21.36 -14.91 2.88
CA MET A 18 21.32 -15.76 1.68
C MET A 18 21.08 -14.88 0.45
N GLU A 19 22.02 -14.88 -0.47
CA GLU A 19 21.90 -14.25 -1.78
C GLU A 19 21.48 -15.31 -2.82
N VAL A 20 20.51 -15.00 -3.66
CA VAL A 20 19.99 -15.90 -4.71
C VAL A 20 19.81 -15.11 -6.01
N GLU A 21 20.68 -15.32 -6.99
CA GLU A 21 20.37 -14.96 -8.38
C GLU A 21 19.25 -15.87 -8.89
N SER A 22 18.21 -15.28 -9.47
CA SER A 22 17.18 -16.03 -10.18
C SER A 22 16.82 -15.38 -11.51
N GLY A 23 16.51 -16.21 -12.50
CA GLY A 23 16.17 -15.80 -13.85
C GLY A 23 14.86 -16.44 -14.28
N TRP A 24 13.96 -15.64 -14.85
CA TRP A 24 12.65 -16.08 -15.33
C TRP A 24 12.43 -15.57 -16.75
N ARG A 25 11.83 -16.40 -17.60
CA ARG A 25 11.43 -16.04 -18.96
C ARG A 25 10.09 -16.69 -19.30
N ILE A 26 9.10 -15.87 -19.65
CA ILE A 26 7.74 -16.31 -20.03
C ILE A 26 7.59 -16.19 -21.54
N TYR A 27 6.99 -17.19 -22.16
CA TYR A 27 6.81 -17.30 -23.61
C TYR A 27 5.32 -17.28 -24.01
N ASP A 28 4.98 -16.53 -25.05
CA ASP A 28 3.72 -16.60 -25.78
C ASP A 28 3.87 -17.70 -26.84
N VAL A 29 3.58 -18.95 -26.48
CA VAL A 29 3.81 -20.11 -27.37
C VAL A 29 3.06 -19.95 -28.71
N ASN A 30 1.88 -19.33 -28.69
CA ASN A 30 1.05 -19.11 -29.89
C ASN A 30 1.54 -17.96 -30.78
N LYS A 31 2.45 -17.10 -30.29
CA LYS A 31 3.01 -15.95 -31.03
C LYS A 31 4.54 -15.98 -31.08
N GLU A 32 5.14 -17.13 -30.76
CA GLU A 32 6.58 -17.46 -30.78
C GLU A 32 7.51 -16.38 -30.17
N ARG A 33 7.03 -15.65 -29.15
CA ARG A 33 7.73 -14.50 -28.57
C ARG A 33 7.91 -14.60 -27.06
N ILE A 34 8.91 -13.91 -26.54
CA ILE A 34 9.09 -13.69 -25.11
C ILE A 34 8.10 -12.59 -24.66
N ILE A 35 7.30 -12.88 -23.62
CA ILE A 35 6.41 -11.92 -22.95
C ILE A 35 7.16 -11.15 -21.87
N ASP A 36 7.98 -11.88 -21.10
CA ASP A 36 8.77 -11.35 -20.00
C ASP A 36 10.13 -12.05 -19.96
N GLU A 37 11.19 -11.30 -19.70
CA GLU A 37 12.49 -11.83 -19.31
C GLU A 37 13.02 -10.95 -18.18
N ASN A 38 13.47 -11.59 -17.10
CA ASN A 38 14.05 -10.87 -15.97
C ASN A 38 15.12 -11.73 -15.27
N LYS A 39 16.21 -11.07 -14.84
CA LYS A 39 17.22 -11.62 -13.94
C LYS A 39 17.40 -10.67 -12.78
N TYR A 40 17.39 -11.19 -11.57
CA TYR A 40 17.46 -10.37 -10.36
C TYR A 40 18.04 -11.19 -9.20
N ILE A 41 18.70 -10.47 -8.30
CA ILE A 41 19.30 -11.02 -7.08
C ILE A 41 18.36 -10.71 -5.92
N GLU A 42 17.83 -11.75 -5.28
CA GLU A 42 17.07 -11.61 -4.04
C GLU A 42 17.97 -11.90 -2.83
N ILE A 43 17.87 -11.03 -1.83
CA ILE A 43 18.56 -11.19 -0.55
C ILE A 43 17.54 -11.61 0.50
N LYS A 44 17.76 -12.77 1.13
CA LYS A 44 16.97 -13.26 2.24
C LYS A 44 17.81 -13.35 3.50
N GLU A 45 17.56 -12.42 4.42
CA GLU A 45 18.14 -12.44 5.76
C GLU A 45 17.37 -13.38 6.70
N PHE A 46 18.13 -14.04 7.58
CA PHE A 46 17.63 -14.77 8.74
C PHE A 46 18.37 -14.24 9.97
N ASN A 47 17.62 -13.74 10.95
CA ASN A 47 18.14 -13.12 12.16
C ASN A 47 17.78 -13.97 13.38
N ALA A 48 18.77 -14.28 14.22
CA ALA A 48 18.64 -15.05 15.44
C ALA A 48 19.33 -14.35 16.63
N TRP A 49 18.99 -14.76 17.85
CA TRP A 49 19.55 -14.23 19.08
C TRP A 49 19.91 -15.38 20.04
N GLY A 50 20.93 -15.19 20.85
CA GLY A 50 21.37 -16.16 21.86
C GLY A 50 21.98 -15.49 23.10
N ASP A 51 22.21 -16.30 24.14
CA ASP A 51 22.89 -15.89 25.38
C ASP A 51 24.43 -15.87 25.24
N SER A 52 24.95 -16.43 24.14
CA SER A 52 26.32 -16.29 23.66
C SER A 52 26.34 -16.15 22.12
N PRO A 53 27.47 -15.74 21.50
CA PRO A 53 27.62 -15.71 20.04
C PRO A 53 27.40 -17.08 19.38
N GLU A 54 27.89 -18.15 20.00
CA GLU A 54 27.77 -19.52 19.51
C GLU A 54 26.32 -19.98 19.55
N GLN A 55 25.59 -19.67 20.64
CA GLN A 55 24.16 -19.98 20.74
C GLN A 55 23.34 -19.16 19.74
N ALA A 56 23.71 -17.89 19.50
CA ALA A 56 23.06 -17.06 18.48
C ALA A 56 23.25 -17.65 17.08
N GLN A 57 24.46 -18.14 16.77
CA GLN A 57 24.76 -18.81 15.51
C GLN A 57 24.07 -20.18 15.38
N PHE A 58 23.98 -20.96 16.46
CA PHE A 58 23.23 -22.23 16.49
C PHE A 58 21.72 -22.03 16.30
N ASN A 59 21.19 -20.90 16.76
CA ASN A 59 19.77 -20.54 16.61
C ASN A 59 19.41 -20.06 15.18
N LEU A 60 20.36 -19.94 14.26
CA LEU A 60 20.09 -19.67 12.84
C LEU A 60 19.55 -20.93 12.12
N PRO A 61 18.74 -20.77 11.06
CA PRO A 61 18.31 -21.91 10.24
C PRO A 61 19.51 -22.57 9.56
N SER A 62 19.51 -23.91 9.51
CA SER A 62 20.54 -24.66 8.77
C SER A 62 20.57 -24.25 7.30
N LYS A 63 21.75 -24.32 6.65
CA LYS A 63 21.93 -23.88 5.25
C LYS A 63 20.88 -24.48 4.29
N ARG A 64 20.48 -25.75 4.49
CA ARG A 64 19.42 -26.42 3.70
C ARG A 64 18.05 -25.77 3.86
N ILE A 65 17.69 -25.32 5.06
CA ILE A 65 16.43 -24.59 5.33
C ILE A 65 16.52 -23.18 4.74
N ALA A 66 17.63 -22.49 4.98
CA ALA A 66 17.87 -21.13 4.50
C ALA A 66 17.81 -21.04 2.96
N ILE A 67 18.47 -21.95 2.24
CA ILE A 67 18.40 -22.05 0.77
C ILE A 67 16.95 -22.32 0.30
N LYS A 68 16.23 -23.26 0.92
CA LYS A 68 14.82 -23.54 0.56
C LYS A 68 13.94 -22.31 0.75
N GLN A 69 14.10 -21.60 1.87
CA GLN A 69 13.29 -20.43 2.19
C GLN A 69 13.65 -19.22 1.31
N ALA A 70 14.93 -19.04 0.93
CA ALA A 70 15.35 -18.02 -0.02
C ALA A 70 14.82 -18.30 -1.44
N GLY A 71 14.84 -19.56 -1.90
CA GLY A 71 14.27 -19.96 -3.18
C GLY A 71 12.74 -19.78 -3.26
N ILE A 72 12.01 -20.09 -2.18
CA ILE A 72 10.58 -19.76 -2.06
C ILE A 72 10.39 -18.25 -2.13
N HIS A 73 11.21 -17.47 -1.43
CA HIS A 73 11.10 -16.01 -1.42
C HIS A 73 11.31 -15.39 -2.81
N ALA A 74 12.27 -15.88 -3.60
CA ALA A 74 12.45 -15.43 -4.98
C ALA A 74 11.22 -15.76 -5.86
N GLY A 75 10.61 -16.94 -5.69
CA GLY A 75 9.35 -17.28 -6.36
C GLY A 75 8.18 -16.37 -5.97
N GLU A 76 8.04 -16.05 -4.68
CA GLU A 76 7.05 -15.08 -4.18
C GLU A 76 7.26 -13.70 -4.82
N LYS A 77 8.50 -13.21 -4.84
CA LYS A 77 8.90 -11.92 -5.44
C LYS A 77 8.58 -11.85 -6.92
N TYR A 78 8.80 -12.94 -7.67
CA TYR A 78 8.38 -13.03 -9.06
C TYR A 78 6.86 -12.94 -9.20
N GLY A 79 6.12 -13.71 -8.40
CA GLY A 79 4.66 -13.69 -8.36
C GLY A 79 4.10 -12.29 -8.12
N PHE A 80 4.65 -11.56 -7.14
CA PHE A 80 4.27 -10.17 -6.85
C PHE A 80 4.60 -9.17 -7.98
N ARG A 81 5.56 -9.48 -8.86
CA ARG A 81 5.91 -8.64 -10.03
C ARG A 81 4.96 -8.87 -11.21
N ILE A 82 4.51 -10.10 -11.44
CA ILE A 82 3.70 -10.47 -12.61
C ILE A 82 2.19 -10.53 -12.32
N SER A 83 1.78 -10.77 -11.08
CA SER A 83 0.36 -10.86 -10.70
C SER A 83 -0.21 -9.49 -10.34
N PRO A 84 -1.46 -9.18 -10.74
CA PRO A 84 -2.25 -8.14 -10.10
C PRO A 84 -2.41 -8.44 -8.60
N ILE A 85 -2.29 -7.43 -7.74
CA ILE A 85 -2.45 -7.58 -6.28
C ILE A 85 -3.32 -6.48 -5.65
N TRP A 86 -4.20 -6.90 -4.74
CA TRP A 86 -5.09 -6.02 -3.99
C TRP A 86 -4.37 -5.40 -2.79
N LEU A 87 -3.77 -4.23 -2.98
CA LEU A 87 -3.11 -3.48 -1.92
C LEU A 87 -4.13 -2.77 -1.03
N LYS A 88 -4.15 -3.11 0.26
CA LYS A 88 -4.85 -2.31 1.28
C LYS A 88 -4.09 -1.00 1.48
N VAL A 89 -4.72 0.12 1.11
CA VAL A 89 -4.12 1.45 1.15
C VAL A 89 -4.86 2.37 2.12
N ASN A 90 -4.10 3.10 2.94
CA ASN A 90 -4.68 4.11 3.80
C ASN A 90 -4.99 5.39 3.00
N ARG A 91 -6.11 6.03 3.34
CA ARG A 91 -6.54 7.34 2.84
C ARG A 91 -6.97 8.20 4.01
N THR A 92 -6.82 9.52 3.89
CA THR A 92 -7.32 10.47 4.89
C THR A 92 -8.43 11.29 4.27
N TYR A 93 -9.47 11.61 5.04
CA TYR A 93 -10.51 12.59 4.69
C TYR A 93 -10.53 13.73 5.71
N TYR A 94 -11.48 14.64 5.60
CA TYR A 94 -11.74 15.68 6.58
C TYR A 94 -13.02 15.39 7.38
N ILE A 95 -12.88 15.39 8.69
CA ILE A 95 -13.98 15.50 9.65
C ILE A 95 -14.16 16.97 10.07
N GLY A 96 -15.39 17.38 10.37
CA GLY A 96 -15.73 18.76 10.72
C GLY A 96 -16.18 18.96 12.16
N LYS A 97 -16.37 20.24 12.51
CA LYS A 97 -17.20 20.66 13.66
C LYS A 97 -18.65 20.92 13.25
N HIS A 98 -18.91 21.20 11.97
CA HIS A 98 -20.26 21.26 11.39
C HIS A 98 -20.96 19.92 11.56
N GLU A 99 -22.27 19.92 11.82
CA GLU A 99 -23.00 18.70 12.19
C GLU A 99 -22.99 17.67 11.07
N ASP A 100 -23.20 18.12 9.83
CA ASP A 100 -23.19 17.27 8.64
C ASP A 100 -21.84 16.58 8.41
N LEU A 101 -20.74 17.28 8.68
CA LEU A 101 -19.39 16.72 8.64
C LEU A 101 -19.07 15.79 9.83
N LYS A 102 -19.94 15.71 10.86
CA LYS A 102 -19.96 14.62 11.86
C LYS A 102 -20.89 13.49 11.41
N ASN A 103 -22.04 13.79 10.81
CA ASN A 103 -23.00 12.81 10.33
C ASN A 103 -22.42 11.94 9.21
N ALA A 104 -21.78 12.54 8.20
CA ALA A 104 -21.03 11.83 7.17
C ALA A 104 -19.96 10.88 7.75
N ARG A 105 -19.33 11.25 8.88
CA ARG A 105 -18.35 10.39 9.58
C ARG A 105 -18.98 9.10 10.12
N GLN A 106 -20.29 9.08 10.39
CA GLN A 106 -21.00 7.88 10.84
C GLN A 106 -21.21 6.90 9.68
N TYR A 107 -21.60 7.41 8.51
CA TYR A 107 -21.75 6.62 7.28
C TYR A 107 -20.41 6.07 6.78
N VAL A 108 -19.37 6.89 6.75
CA VAL A 108 -17.98 6.46 6.43
C VAL A 108 -17.47 5.35 7.36
N LYS A 109 -17.85 5.35 8.64
CA LYS A 109 -17.50 4.26 9.58
C LYS A 109 -18.21 2.93 9.29
N ARG A 110 -19.30 2.96 8.52
CA ARG A 110 -20.10 1.80 8.11
C ARG A 110 -19.82 1.39 6.65
N GLU A 111 -18.86 2.06 6.00
CA GLU A 111 -18.57 1.95 4.56
C GLU A 111 -19.77 2.30 3.68
N ASP A 112 -20.71 3.08 4.22
CA ASP A 112 -21.83 3.69 3.49
C ASP A 112 -21.34 4.98 2.84
N TRP A 113 -20.81 4.83 1.62
CA TRP A 113 -20.21 5.92 0.86
C TRP A 113 -21.25 6.77 0.12
N ASP A 114 -22.45 6.22 -0.13
CA ASP A 114 -23.48 6.91 -0.89
C ASP A 114 -24.27 7.88 0.00
N ALA A 115 -24.65 7.49 1.23
CA ALA A 115 -25.17 8.44 2.22
C ALA A 115 -24.10 9.50 2.63
N ALA A 116 -22.80 9.18 2.51
CA ALA A 116 -21.75 10.18 2.68
C ALA A 116 -21.64 11.16 1.50
N ILE A 117 -21.97 10.75 0.26
CA ILE A 117 -22.08 11.65 -0.91
C ILE A 117 -23.26 12.60 -0.74
N GLU A 118 -24.44 12.10 -0.35
CA GLU A 118 -25.64 12.93 -0.16
C GLU A 118 -25.40 14.10 0.79
N ILE A 119 -24.53 13.90 1.79
CA ILE A 119 -24.11 14.94 2.72
C ILE A 119 -22.97 15.80 2.16
N TRP A 120 -21.95 15.21 1.52
CA TRP A 120 -20.78 15.97 1.07
C TRP A 120 -20.99 16.76 -0.23
N LEU A 121 -21.89 16.35 -1.12
CA LEU A 121 -22.10 17.03 -2.39
C LEU A 121 -22.75 18.42 -2.24
N PRO A 122 -23.84 18.64 -1.47
CA PRO A 122 -24.37 19.98 -1.23
C PRO A 122 -23.36 20.89 -0.55
N LEU A 123 -22.59 20.34 0.41
CA LEU A 123 -21.57 21.07 1.13
C LEU A 123 -20.39 21.53 0.26
N THR A 124 -20.24 21.13 -1.02
CA THR A 124 -19.14 21.66 -1.85
C THR A 124 -19.34 23.10 -2.30
N GLU A 125 -20.57 23.64 -2.19
CA GLU A 125 -20.90 25.03 -2.49
C GLU A 125 -21.35 25.82 -1.24
N ASP A 126 -20.96 25.35 -0.04
CA ASP A 126 -21.22 26.00 1.26
C ASP A 126 -20.54 27.39 1.38
N GLU A 127 -21.21 28.34 2.06
CA GLU A 127 -20.70 29.71 2.26
C GLU A 127 -19.42 29.75 3.11
N ASP A 128 -19.25 28.86 4.08
CA ASP A 128 -17.95 28.66 4.72
C ASP A 128 -17.04 27.91 3.75
N LEU A 129 -16.18 28.66 3.08
CA LEU A 129 -15.10 28.17 2.22
C LEU A 129 -14.28 27.02 2.85
N LYS A 130 -14.21 26.94 4.18
CA LYS A 130 -13.54 25.89 4.95
C LYS A 130 -14.36 24.60 5.04
N ILE A 131 -15.69 24.67 5.04
CA ILE A 131 -16.59 23.53 4.86
C ILE A 131 -16.52 23.08 3.40
N ALA A 132 -16.73 24.00 2.46
CA ALA A 132 -16.69 23.74 1.02
C ALA A 132 -15.38 23.08 0.55
N ASN A 133 -14.22 23.59 0.98
CA ASN A 133 -12.91 23.01 0.69
C ASN A 133 -12.76 21.56 1.23
N ARG A 134 -13.34 21.26 2.40
CA ARG A 134 -13.28 19.93 3.02
C ARG A 134 -14.21 18.94 2.35
N ALA A 135 -15.44 19.35 2.08
CA ALA A 135 -16.43 18.58 1.34
C ALA A 135 -15.90 18.22 -0.05
N THR A 136 -15.38 19.21 -0.78
CA THR A 136 -14.75 19.04 -2.11
C THR A 136 -13.59 18.02 -2.08
N PHE A 137 -12.75 18.07 -1.04
CA PHE A 137 -11.68 17.07 -0.88
C PHE A 137 -12.23 15.67 -0.54
N ASN A 138 -13.30 15.57 0.24
CA ASN A 138 -13.94 14.30 0.57
C ASN A 138 -14.62 13.67 -0.66
N MET A 139 -15.22 14.48 -1.55
CA MET A 139 -15.77 14.03 -2.84
C MET A 139 -14.71 13.39 -3.75
N ALA A 140 -13.46 13.87 -3.68
CA ALA A 140 -12.33 13.22 -4.36
C ALA A 140 -12.07 11.80 -3.82
N LEU A 141 -12.16 11.61 -2.49
CA LEU A 141 -12.00 10.29 -1.88
C LEU A 141 -13.13 9.33 -2.28
N VAL A 142 -14.39 9.75 -2.20
CA VAL A 142 -15.48 8.84 -2.59
C VAL A 142 -15.40 8.48 -4.07
N SER A 143 -14.99 9.42 -4.93
CA SER A 143 -14.78 9.14 -6.35
C SER A 143 -13.68 8.09 -6.59
N GLU A 144 -12.60 8.07 -5.77
CA GLU A 144 -11.59 7.00 -5.81
C GLU A 144 -12.17 5.64 -5.39
N ILE A 145 -13.03 5.63 -4.38
CA ILE A 145 -13.65 4.43 -3.80
C ILE A 145 -14.71 3.83 -4.74
N LYS A 146 -15.53 4.67 -5.37
CA LYS A 146 -16.50 4.28 -6.43
C LYS A 146 -15.81 3.96 -7.77
N GLY A 147 -14.48 3.93 -7.83
CA GLY A 147 -13.68 3.53 -8.99
C GLY A 147 -13.44 4.61 -10.06
N SER A 148 -14.09 5.77 -9.98
CA SER A 148 -13.88 6.84 -10.97
C SER A 148 -12.65 7.69 -10.66
N LEU A 149 -11.47 7.15 -10.97
CA LEU A 149 -10.18 7.84 -10.79
C LEU A 149 -10.11 9.21 -11.48
N LYS A 150 -10.74 9.36 -12.66
CA LYS A 150 -10.81 10.65 -13.37
C LYS A 150 -11.60 11.68 -12.57
N THR A 151 -12.82 11.33 -12.13
CA THR A 151 -13.66 12.20 -11.29
C THR A 151 -12.98 12.52 -9.96
N ALA A 152 -12.24 11.57 -9.38
CA ALA A 152 -11.43 11.79 -8.17
C ALA A 152 -10.34 12.85 -8.37
N ILE A 153 -9.61 12.77 -9.49
CA ILE A 153 -8.59 13.76 -9.86
C ILE A 153 -9.23 15.14 -10.07
N ASP A 154 -10.41 15.23 -10.68
CA ASP A 154 -11.05 16.51 -10.96
C ASP A 154 -11.63 17.18 -9.70
N TRP A 155 -12.22 16.40 -8.78
CA TRP A 155 -12.56 16.89 -7.42
C TRP A 155 -11.31 17.30 -6.63
N ALA A 156 -10.22 16.53 -6.69
CA ALA A 156 -8.98 16.86 -6.02
C ALA A 156 -8.39 18.18 -6.59
N LYS A 157 -8.46 18.41 -7.90
CA LYS A 157 -8.10 19.71 -8.52
C LYS A 157 -9.02 20.86 -8.07
N LYS A 158 -10.34 20.64 -7.90
CA LYS A 158 -11.23 21.67 -7.31
C LYS A 158 -10.78 22.01 -5.89
N ALA A 159 -10.52 21.02 -5.04
CA ALA A 159 -10.00 21.24 -3.68
C ALA A 159 -8.63 21.92 -3.66
N GLN A 160 -7.73 21.56 -4.59
CA GLN A 160 -6.41 22.18 -4.75
C GLN A 160 -6.52 23.67 -5.08
N LYS A 161 -7.40 24.05 -6.03
CA LYS A 161 -7.69 25.46 -6.38
C LYS A 161 -8.23 26.25 -5.18
N MET A 162 -8.99 25.61 -4.30
CA MET A 162 -9.47 26.18 -3.03
C MET A 162 -8.38 26.21 -1.93
N GLY A 163 -7.12 25.88 -2.23
CA GLY A 163 -6.00 25.91 -1.28
C GLY A 163 -5.85 24.67 -0.38
N ASN A 164 -6.52 23.55 -0.69
CA ASN A 164 -6.40 22.34 0.13
C ASN A 164 -5.01 21.70 0.02
N LYS A 165 -4.18 21.86 1.06
CA LYS A 165 -2.80 21.33 1.09
C LYS A 165 -2.69 19.80 0.93
N LYS A 166 -3.71 19.02 1.28
CA LYS A 166 -3.68 17.55 1.05
C LYS A 166 -3.92 17.19 -0.42
N ALA A 167 -4.67 18.02 -1.16
CA ALA A 167 -5.03 17.73 -2.54
C ALA A 167 -3.81 17.61 -3.47
N TYR A 168 -2.77 18.43 -3.27
CA TYR A 168 -1.52 18.38 -4.03
C TYR A 168 -0.90 16.97 -4.05
N ASN A 169 -0.68 16.39 -2.87
CA ASN A 169 -0.12 15.03 -2.76
C ASN A 169 -1.11 13.96 -3.25
N TYR A 170 -2.42 14.20 -3.07
CA TYR A 170 -3.44 13.22 -3.42
C TYR A 170 -3.67 13.12 -4.94
N ILE A 171 -3.56 14.22 -5.69
CA ILE A 171 -3.56 14.22 -7.17
C ILE A 171 -2.45 13.31 -7.71
N ASN A 172 -1.25 13.35 -7.12
CA ASN A 172 -0.15 12.48 -7.53
C ASN A 172 -0.45 10.99 -7.25
N VAL A 173 -1.03 10.67 -6.09
CA VAL A 173 -1.46 9.29 -5.75
C VAL A 173 -2.53 8.77 -6.73
N LEU A 174 -3.52 9.60 -7.08
CA LEU A 174 -4.57 9.23 -8.03
C LEU A 174 -4.02 9.10 -9.46
N THR A 175 -3.08 9.95 -9.86
CA THR A 175 -2.42 9.89 -11.18
C THR A 175 -1.60 8.60 -11.31
N ASN A 176 -0.87 8.22 -10.25
CA ASN A 176 -0.17 6.93 -10.20
C ASN A 176 -1.15 5.75 -10.35
N ARG A 177 -2.30 5.77 -9.67
CA ARG A 177 -3.32 4.73 -9.82
C ARG A 177 -3.88 4.61 -11.25
N VAL A 178 -3.96 5.70 -12.01
CA VAL A 178 -4.35 5.64 -13.43
C VAL A 178 -3.26 4.92 -14.25
N MET A 179 -1.99 5.25 -14.02
CA MET A 179 -0.87 4.56 -14.68
C MET A 179 -0.78 3.07 -14.29
N ASP A 180 -1.05 2.74 -13.02
CA ASP A 180 -1.13 1.35 -12.53
C ASP A 180 -2.28 0.58 -13.21
N GLU A 181 -3.45 1.21 -13.39
CA GLU A 181 -4.59 0.61 -14.08
C GLU A 181 -4.35 0.44 -15.58
N GLU A 182 -3.70 1.40 -16.25
CA GLU A 182 -3.26 1.26 -17.65
C GLU A 182 -2.22 0.15 -17.82
N LYS A 183 -1.28 0.01 -16.87
CA LYS A 183 -0.31 -1.07 -16.85
C LYS A 183 -1.00 -2.42 -16.66
N LEU A 184 -1.94 -2.51 -15.71
CA LEU A 184 -2.75 -3.71 -15.47
C LEU A 184 -3.53 -4.12 -16.74
N LYS A 185 -4.16 -3.17 -17.43
CA LYS A 185 -4.86 -3.41 -18.72
C LYS A 185 -3.92 -3.91 -19.82
N LYS A 186 -2.62 -3.59 -19.78
CA LYS A 186 -1.58 -4.12 -20.69
C LYS A 186 -1.00 -5.47 -20.23
N GLN A 187 -1.33 -5.94 -19.03
CA GLN A 187 -0.94 -7.27 -18.50
C GLN A 187 -2.05 -8.32 -18.64
N LEU A 188 -3.29 -7.90 -18.92
CA LEU A 188 -4.47 -8.75 -19.04
C LEU A 188 -4.95 -8.98 -20.49
N ASN A 189 -4.27 -8.36 -21.48
CA ASN A 189 -4.58 -8.39 -22.92
C ASN A 189 -3.36 -8.86 -23.74
#